data_AF-A0A9P0W1D6-F1
#
_entry.id   AF-A0A9P0W1D6-F1
#
_cell.length_a   1.000
_cell.length_b   1.000
_cell.length_c   1.000
_cell.angle_alpha   90.00
_cell.angle_beta   90.00
_cell.angle_gamma   90.00
#
_symmetry.space_group_name_H-M   'P 1'
#
loop_
_entity.id
_entity.type
_entity.pdbx_description
1 polymer ?
#
loop_
_entity_poly.entity_id
_entity_poly.type
_entity_poly.pdbx_seq_one_letter_code
_entity_poly.pdbx_strand_id
1 'polypeptide(L)' 'MSKIPFSVRATDVVHRLTVLGLLGFSLAVSGSVGYNVYMNSDYAQMNKNKLKFDKEEVDKIDIAQE' A
#
# COMPACT_ATOMS: atom_id res chain seq x y z
N MET A 1 3.35 21.52 -42.74
CA MET A 1 3.04 20.68 -41.56
C MET A 1 1.99 21.43 -40.74
N SER A 2 0.75 20.93 -40.67
CA SER A 2 -0.33 21.56 -39.90
C SER A 2 -0.03 21.45 -38.40
N LYS A 3 -0.03 22.58 -37.71
CA LYS A 3 0.24 22.65 -36.27
C LYS A 3 -0.92 21.98 -35.54
N ILE A 4 -0.62 21.02 -34.66
CA ILE A 4 -1.62 20.32 -33.86
C ILE A 4 -2.44 21.35 -33.07
N PRO A 5 -3.78 21.30 -33.11
CA PRO A 5 -4.63 22.24 -32.39
C PRO A 5 -4.26 22.34 -30.91
N PHE A 6 -4.30 23.54 -30.34
CA PHE A 6 -3.92 23.77 -28.95
C PHE A 6 -4.76 22.91 -27.98
N SER A 7 -6.05 22.73 -28.27
CA SER A 7 -6.96 21.89 -27.50
C SER A 7 -6.47 20.45 -27.38
N VAL A 8 -6.03 19.84 -28.49
CA VAL A 8 -5.50 18.47 -28.55
C VAL A 8 -4.21 18.35 -27.73
N ARG A 9 -3.35 19.38 -27.78
CA ARG A 9 -2.11 19.41 -26.97
C ARG A 9 -2.41 19.54 -25.48
N ALA A 10 -3.39 20.36 -25.11
CA ALA A 10 -3.78 20.54 -23.72
C ALA A 10 -4.35 19.25 -23.13
N THR A 11 -5.26 18.57 -23.84
CA THR A 11 -5.83 17.30 -23.38
C THR A 11 -4.79 16.18 -23.33
N ASP A 12 -3.81 16.14 -24.24
CA ASP A 12 -2.68 15.19 -24.16
C ASP A 12 -1.85 15.40 -22.88
N VAL A 13 -1.53 16.66 -22.52
CA VAL A 13 -0.80 16.97 -21.29
C VAL A 13 -1.61 16.58 -20.06
N VAL A 14 -2.88 16.95 -19.99
CA VAL A 14 -3.76 16.60 -18.86
C VAL A 14 -3.86 15.09 -18.73
N HIS A 15 -4.07 14.36 -19.83
CA HIS A 15 -4.14 12.90 -19.81
C HIS A 15 -2.86 12.28 -19.25
N ARG A 16 -1.68 12.72 -19.71
CA ARG A 16 -0.39 12.21 -19.23
C ARG A 16 -0.18 12.50 -17.76
N LEU A 17 -0.52 13.70 -17.29
CA LEU A 17 -0.41 14.05 -15.88
C LEU A 17 -1.34 13.20 -15.02
N THR A 18 -2.57 12.96 -15.48
CA THR A 18 -3.52 12.08 -14.77
C THR A 18 -3.00 10.65 -14.70
N VAL A 19 -2.51 10.09 -15.82
CA VAL A 19 -1.96 8.73 -15.84
C VAL A 19 -0.73 8.60 -14.94
N LEU A 20 0.19 9.57 -15.00
CA LEU A 20 1.38 9.59 -14.13
C LEU A 20 0.99 9.75 -12.66
N GLY A 21 -0.01 10.57 -12.36
CA GLY A 21 -0.57 10.73 -11.02
C GLY A 21 -1.17 9.44 -10.48
N LEU A 22 -1.98 8.76 -11.28
CA LEU A 22 -2.58 7.46 -10.93
C LEU A 22 -1.50 6.38 -10.71
N LEU A 23 -0.49 6.34 -11.58
CA LEU A 23 0.63 5.40 -11.44
C LEU A 23 1.42 5.68 -10.15
N GLY A 24 1.80 6.94 -9.93
CA GLY A 24 2.54 7.36 -8.74
C GLY A 24 1.78 7.09 -7.46
N PHE A 25 0.49 7.41 -7.43
CA PHE A 25 -0.40 7.11 -6.29
C PHE A 25 -0.48 5.61 -6.03
N SER A 26 -0.68 4.80 -7.07
CA SER A 26 -0.78 3.35 -6.93
C SER A 26 0.51 2.74 -6.38
N LEU A 27 1.68 3.19 -6.87
CA LEU A 27 2.97 2.76 -6.37
C LEU A 27 3.20 3.20 -4.92
N ALA A 28 2.81 4.42 -4.55
CA ALA A 28 2.94 4.92 -3.18
C ALA A 28 2.08 4.10 -2.21
N VAL A 29 0.82 3.82 -2.56
CA VAL A 29 -0.09 2.99 -1.75
C VAL A 29 0.45 1.57 -1.63
N SER A 30 0.82 0.96 -2.76
CA SER A 30 1.31 -0.43 -2.79
C SER A 30 2.62 -0.57 -2.01
N GLY A 31 3.53 0.40 -2.15
CA GLY A 31 4.78 0.46 -1.40
C GLY A 31 4.54 0.65 0.10
N SER A 32 3.61 1.53 0.49
CA SER A 32 3.25 1.75 1.89
C SER A 32 2.68 0.49 2.55
N VAL A 33 1.70 -0.15 1.91
CA VAL A 33 1.10 -1.40 2.42
C VAL A 33 2.15 -2.51 2.44
N GLY A 34 2.90 -2.70 1.35
CA GLY A 34 3.94 -3.71 1.25
C GLY A 34 5.04 -3.52 2.32
N TYR A 35 5.46 -2.28 2.56
CA TYR A 35 6.43 -1.95 3.61
C TYR A 35 5.90 -2.29 5.00
N ASN A 36 4.65 -1.89 5.31
CA ASN A 36 4.04 -2.21 6.60
C ASN A 36 3.90 -3.72 6.81
N VAL A 37 3.44 -4.46 5.79
CA VAL A 37 3.37 -5.92 5.85
C VAL A 37 4.75 -6.53 6.04
N TYR A 38 5.74 -6.11 5.26
CA TYR A 38 7.11 -6.62 5.36
C TYR A 38 7.68 -6.42 6.76
N MET A 39 7.60 -5.20 7.29
CA MET A 39 8.11 -4.85 8.62
C MET A 39 7.42 -5.59 9.76
N ASN A 40 6.13 -5.93 9.60
CA ASN A 40 5.38 -6.72 10.57
C ASN A 40 5.46 -8.24 10.33
N SER A 41 6.01 -8.67 9.18
CA SER A 41 6.17 -10.08 8.83
C SER A 41 7.31 -10.74 9.60
N ASP A 42 7.24 -12.06 9.72
CA ASP A 42 8.31 -12.88 10.30
C ASP A 42 9.63 -12.84 9.50
N TYR A 43 9.60 -12.37 8.25
CA TYR A 43 10.77 -12.31 7.38
C TYR A 43 11.70 -11.13 7.68
N ALA A 44 11.17 -9.98 8.08
CA ALA A 44 11.98 -8.79 8.32
C ALA A 44 12.61 -8.76 9.73
N GLN A 45 12.07 -9.53 10.70
CA GLN A 45 12.51 -9.58 12.11
C GLN A 45 12.67 -8.22 12.82
N MET A 46 12.15 -7.12 12.27
CA MET A 46 12.31 -5.77 12.82
C MET A 46 11.25 -5.40 13.86
N ASN A 47 10.23 -6.24 14.06
CA ASN A 47 9.15 -5.95 14.99
C ASN A 47 9.45 -6.46 16.41
N LYS A 48 9.90 -5.56 17.30
CA LYS A 48 10.15 -5.88 18.73
C LYS A 48 8.85 -6.11 19.52
N ASN A 49 7.74 -5.56 19.06
CA ASN A 49 6.41 -5.64 19.69
C ASN A 49 5.42 -6.45 18.85
N LYS A 50 5.90 -7.46 18.10
CA LYS A 50 5.02 -8.35 17.36
C LYS A 50 4.00 -8.92 18.36
N LEU A 51 2.71 -8.83 18.04
CA LEU A 51 1.66 -9.57 18.73
C LEU A 51 2.02 -11.06 18.60
N LYS A 52 2.79 -11.55 19.56
CA LYS A 52 2.99 -12.97 19.75
C LYS A 52 1.68 -13.44 20.34
N PHE A 53 1.06 -14.41 19.68
CA PHE A 53 0.01 -15.18 20.31
C PHE A 53 0.68 -15.86 21.51
N ASP A 54 0.50 -15.28 22.69
CA ASP A 54 0.82 -15.97 23.93
C ASP A 54 -0.20 -17.09 24.03
N LYS A 55 0.29 -18.33 23.93
CA LYS A 55 -0.58 -19.52 23.99
C LYS A 55 -1.41 -19.51 25.27
N GLU A 56 -0.89 -18.95 26.37
CA GLU A 56 -1.68 -18.81 27.58
C GLU A 56 -2.82 -17.80 27.48
N GLU A 57 -2.68 -16.70 26.73
CA GLU A 57 -3.78 -15.74 26.55
C GLU A 57 -4.86 -16.29 25.61
N VAL A 58 -4.46 -16.99 24.55
CA VAL A 58 -5.41 -17.63 23.62
C VAL A 58 -6.16 -18.76 24.32
N ASP A 59 -5.46 -19.64 25.05
CA ASP A 59 -6.10 -20.71 25.81
C ASP A 59 -7.02 -20.17 26.91
N LYS A 60 -6.66 -19.06 27.60
CA LYS A 60 -7.55 -18.42 28.60
C LYS A 60 -8.81 -17.80 27.98
N ILE A 61 -8.72 -17.28 26.75
CA ILE A 61 -9.88 -16.75 26.04
C ILE A 61 -10.80 -17.91 25.62
N ASP A 62 -10.25 -19.00 25.09
CA ASP A 62 -11.04 -20.18 24.70
C ASP A 62 -11.70 -20.86 25.92
N ILE A 63 -11.02 -20.94 27.06
CA ILE A 63 -11.57 -21.48 28.31
C ILE A 63 -12.63 -20.56 28.93
N ALA A 64 -12.54 -19.24 28.75
CA ALA A 64 -13.52 -18.28 29.27
C ALA A 64 -14.79 -18.15 28.39
N GLN A 65 -14.81 -18.80 27.22
CA GLN A 65 -15.95 -18.85 26.29
C GLN A 65 -16.74 -20.17 26.41
N GLU A 66 -16.32 -21.11 27.27
CA GLU A 66 -17.02 -22.34 27.65
C GLU A 66 -17.78 -22.17 28.98
#